data_AF-A0A6J7EI60-F1
#
_entry.id   AF-A0A6J7EI60-F1
#
_cell.length_a   1.000
_cell.length_b   1.000
_cell.length_c   1.000
_cell.angle_alpha   90.00
_cell.angle_beta   90.00
_cell.angle_gamma   90.00
#
_symmetry.space_group_name_H-M   'P 1'
#
loop_
_entity.id
_entity.type
_entity.pdbx_description
1 polymer ?
#
loop_
_entity_poly.entity_id
_entity_poly.type
_entity_poly.pdbx_seq_one_letter_code
_entity_poly.pdbx_strand_id
1 'polypeptide(L)'
;MSQATLTPRIFFDLGPVPSSGADSSAPRAHRHGDQGRLTLDELIVGVWEGLRTDHAAECPVCGSAVVARFAAGPLPVAGSCRGCGSTLS
;
A
#
# COMPACT_ATOMS: atom_id res chain seq x y z
N MET A 1 48.17 14.57 51.32
CA MET A 1 47.48 13.59 50.45
C MET A 1 46.06 14.12 50.24
N SER A 2 45.84 14.90 49.19
CA SER A 2 44.55 15.49 48.87
C SER A 2 44.47 15.64 47.36
N GLN A 3 43.71 14.78 46.70
CA GLN A 3 43.34 14.97 45.29
C GLN A 3 41.84 14.73 45.16
N ALA A 4 41.14 15.82 44.90
CA ALA A 4 39.77 15.84 44.45
C ALA A 4 39.80 15.66 42.93
N THR A 5 39.42 14.47 42.46
CA THR A 5 39.30 14.21 41.01
C THR A 5 37.85 14.44 40.60
N LEU A 6 37.65 15.53 39.86
CA LEU A 6 36.47 15.83 39.06
C LEU A 6 36.10 14.62 38.17
N THR A 7 34.83 14.25 38.12
CA THR A 7 34.26 13.42 37.06
C THR A 7 33.02 14.15 36.51
N PRO A 8 32.85 14.24 35.18
CA PRO A 8 32.11 15.32 34.54
C PRO A 8 30.60 15.19 34.73
N ARG A 9 29.93 16.35 34.76
CA ARG A 9 28.47 16.45 34.71
C ARG A 9 28.00 15.93 33.35
N ILE A 10 27.39 14.76 33.35
CA ILE A 10 26.73 14.20 32.17
C ILE A 10 25.51 15.10 31.88
N PHE A 11 25.69 15.96 30.89
CA PHE A 11 24.63 16.70 30.22
C PHE A 11 23.96 15.72 29.24
N PHE A 12 22.98 14.97 29.72
CA PHE A 12 22.04 14.26 28.84
C PHE A 12 20.65 14.51 29.40
N ASP A 13 20.11 15.65 28.99
CA ASP A 13 18.71 16.01 29.09
C ASP A 13 17.92 14.98 28.26
N LEU A 14 17.44 13.90 28.90
CA LEU A 14 16.40 13.05 28.33
C LEU A 14 15.09 13.83 28.39
N GLY A 15 14.94 14.78 27.46
CA GLY A 15 13.64 15.34 27.13
C GLY A 15 12.67 14.23 26.71
N PRO A 16 11.35 14.40 26.92
CA PRO A 16 10.35 13.42 26.52
C PRO A 16 10.41 13.21 24.99
N VAL A 17 10.62 11.96 24.61
CA VAL A 17 10.52 11.47 23.22
C VAL A 17 9.13 11.81 22.70
N PRO A 18 8.96 12.57 21.60
CA PRO A 18 7.67 12.61 20.93
C PRO A 18 7.40 11.22 20.35
N SER A 19 6.36 10.56 20.85
CA SER A 19 5.86 9.29 20.32
C SER A 19 5.43 9.45 18.87
N SER A 20 6.37 9.22 17.94
CA SER A 20 6.09 8.88 16.55
C SER A 20 5.42 7.52 16.50
N GLY A 21 4.09 7.51 16.55
CA GLY A 21 3.27 6.30 16.48
C GLY A 21 2.27 6.39 15.34
N ALA A 22 2.53 5.59 14.31
CA ALA A 22 1.64 5.22 13.21
C ALA A 22 1.19 6.38 12.30
N ASP A 23 2.08 6.67 11.35
CA ASP A 23 1.76 6.68 9.92
C ASP A 23 0.26 6.85 9.64
N SER A 24 -0.12 8.11 9.43
CA SER A 24 -1.24 8.39 8.56
C SER A 24 -0.88 7.79 7.20
N SER A 25 -1.19 6.51 7.02
CA SER A 25 -1.51 5.96 5.71
C SER A 25 -2.80 6.64 5.28
N ALA A 26 -2.71 7.94 5.01
CA ALA A 26 -3.46 8.55 3.95
C ALA A 26 -3.37 7.55 2.80
N PRO A 27 -4.50 7.11 2.21
CA PRO A 27 -4.38 6.40 0.95
C PRO A 27 -3.46 7.28 0.13
N ARG A 28 -2.31 6.74 -0.31
CA ARG A 28 -1.55 7.38 -1.37
C ARG A 28 -2.64 7.71 -2.36
N ALA A 29 -2.92 8.99 -2.56
CA ALA A 29 -3.65 9.42 -3.71
C ALA A 29 -2.70 9.03 -4.84
N HIS A 30 -2.77 7.76 -5.21
CA HIS A 30 -2.28 7.21 -6.44
C HIS A 30 -3.04 8.08 -7.42
N ARG A 31 -2.34 9.15 -7.85
CA ARG A 31 -2.80 9.94 -8.97
C ARG A 31 -3.12 8.88 -9.99
N HIS A 32 -4.39 8.79 -10.38
CA HIS A 32 -4.81 8.05 -11.55
C HIS A 32 -3.88 8.54 -12.63
N GLY A 33 -2.82 7.76 -12.86
CA GLY A 33 -1.64 8.24 -13.56
C GLY A 33 -2.09 8.37 -14.98
N ASP A 34 -2.36 9.60 -15.41
CA ASP A 34 -2.54 9.99 -16.80
C ASP A 34 -3.12 8.85 -17.65
N GLN A 35 -4.33 8.36 -17.29
CA GLN A 35 -5.08 7.46 -18.14
C GLN A 35 -5.58 8.31 -19.30
N GLY A 36 -4.69 8.77 -20.17
CA GLY A 36 -5.03 9.48 -21.39
C GLY A 36 -6.05 8.64 -22.16
N ARG A 37 -7.34 8.96 -21.99
CA ARG A 37 -8.52 8.25 -22.51
C ARG A 37 -8.27 6.77 -22.86
N LEU A 38 -7.80 5.96 -21.90
CA LEU A 38 -7.84 4.52 -22.09
C LEU A 38 -9.30 4.13 -22.27
N THR A 39 -9.56 3.31 -23.27
CA THR A 39 -10.87 2.70 -23.46
C THR A 39 -11.18 1.80 -22.27
N LEU A 40 -12.47 1.53 -22.05
CA LEU A 40 -12.87 0.59 -21.01
C LEU A 40 -12.20 -0.78 -21.21
N ASP A 41 -12.09 -1.25 -22.46
CA ASP A 41 -11.45 -2.52 -22.77
C ASP A 41 -9.97 -2.54 -22.38
N GLU A 42 -9.21 -1.47 -22.67
CA GLU A 42 -7.81 -1.36 -22.26
C GLU A 42 -7.66 -1.36 -20.73
N LEU A 43 -8.58 -0.69 -20.01
CA LEU A 43 -8.61 -0.73 -18.55
C LEU A 43 -8.88 -2.15 -18.03
N ILE A 44 -9.88 -2.84 -18.59
CA ILE A 44 -10.24 -4.20 -18.17
C ILE A 44 -9.14 -5.20 -18.50
N VAL A 45 -8.51 -5.09 -19.68
CA VAL A 45 -7.33 -5.89 -20.05
C VAL A 45 -6.20 -5.66 -19.05
N GLY A 46 -5.91 -4.41 -18.69
CA GLY A 46 -4.90 -4.09 -17.69
C GLY A 46 -5.17 -4.75 -16.33
N VAL A 47 -6.43 -4.75 -15.87
CA VAL A 47 -6.82 -5.46 -14.64
C VAL A 47 -6.56 -6.96 -14.77
N TRP A 48 -6.96 -7.58 -15.89
CA TRP A 48 -6.72 -9.02 -16.12
C TRP A 48 -5.24 -9.39 -16.23
N GLU A 49 -4.39 -8.53 -16.80
CA GLU A 49 -2.94 -8.74 -16.79
C GLU A 49 -2.40 -8.70 -15.36
N GLY A 50 -2.74 -7.69 -14.57
CA GLY A 50 -2.33 -7.61 -13.15
C GLY A 50 -2.79 -8.84 -12.35
N LEU A 51 -4.01 -9.32 -12.57
CA LEU A 51 -4.50 -10.55 -11.93
C LEU A 51 -3.73 -11.80 -12.37
N ARG A 52 -3.25 -11.88 -13.61
CA ARG A 52 -2.46 -13.03 -14.10
C ARG A 52 -1.00 -12.98 -13.64
N THR A 53 -0.42 -11.79 -13.52
CA THR A 53 0.99 -11.61 -13.14
C THR A 53 1.18 -11.59 -11.63
N ASP A 54 0.36 -10.79 -10.93
CA ASP A 54 0.56 -10.47 -9.51
C ASP A 54 -0.56 -10.99 -8.61
N HIS A 55 -1.59 -11.62 -9.18
CA HIS A 55 -2.81 -12.05 -8.47
C HIS A 55 -3.60 -10.90 -7.82
N ALA A 56 -3.25 -9.66 -8.15
CA ALA A 56 -3.89 -8.44 -7.68
C ALA A 56 -3.76 -7.32 -8.72
N ALA A 57 -4.75 -6.44 -8.76
CA ALA A 57 -4.75 -5.25 -9.63
C ALA A 57 -5.52 -4.10 -8.96
N GLU A 58 -5.39 -2.89 -9.47
CA GLU A 58 -6.15 -1.73 -8.99
C GLU A 58 -7.60 -1.78 -9.54
N CYS A 59 -8.59 -1.45 -8.72
CA CYS A 59 -9.98 -1.40 -9.16
C CYS A 59 -10.26 -0.11 -9.93
N PRO A 60 -10.72 -0.17 -11.20
CA PRO A 60 -11.02 1.02 -11.98
C PRO A 60 -12.25 1.80 -11.47
N VAL A 61 -13.00 1.23 -10.52
CA VAL A 61 -14.19 1.88 -9.93
C VAL A 61 -13.83 2.70 -8.69
N CYS A 62 -12.96 2.18 -7.82
CA CYS A 62 -12.71 2.79 -6.50
C CYS A 62 -11.23 2.86 -6.09
N GLY A 63 -10.29 2.41 -6.93
CA GLY A 63 -8.85 2.40 -6.65
C GLY A 63 -8.38 1.36 -5.62
N SER A 64 -9.28 0.60 -5.00
CA SER A 64 -8.89 -0.47 -4.06
C SER A 64 -8.45 -1.75 -4.79
N ALA A 65 -7.76 -2.67 -4.10
CA ALA A 65 -7.28 -3.90 -4.72
C ALA A 65 -8.42 -4.82 -5.19
N VAL A 66 -8.35 -5.25 -6.44
CA VAL A 66 -9.04 -6.43 -7.00
C VAL A 66 -8.12 -7.61 -6.79
N VAL A 67 -8.62 -8.67 -6.14
CA VAL A 67 -7.84 -9.89 -5.88
C VAL A 67 -8.34 -11.03 -6.76
N ALA A 68 -7.40 -11.79 -7.33
CA ALA A 68 -7.69 -12.94 -8.17
C ALA A 68 -8.50 -14.02 -7.42
N ARG A 69 -9.42 -14.64 -8.15
CA ARG A 69 -10.16 -15.83 -7.75
C ARG A 69 -9.82 -16.96 -8.71
N PHE A 70 -9.47 -18.10 -8.15
CA PHE A 70 -9.04 -19.29 -8.87
C PHE A 70 -10.10 -20.39 -8.76
N ALA A 71 -10.18 -21.22 -9.79
CA ALA A 71 -10.90 -22.49 -9.75
C ALA A 71 -9.89 -23.64 -9.58
N ALA A 72 -10.09 -24.78 -10.23
CA ALA A 72 -9.16 -25.91 -10.17
C ALA A 72 -7.82 -25.68 -10.91
N GLY A 73 -7.66 -24.55 -11.60
CA GLY A 73 -6.50 -24.23 -12.45
C GLY A 73 -5.61 -23.10 -11.91
N PRO A 74 -4.41 -22.93 -12.48
CA PRO A 74 -3.44 -21.93 -12.04
C PRO A 74 -3.75 -20.51 -12.52
N LEU A 75 -4.72 -20.35 -13.44
CA LEU A 75 -5.12 -19.05 -13.96
C LEU A 75 -6.33 -18.50 -13.18
N PRO A 76 -6.37 -17.19 -12.94
CA PRO A 76 -7.54 -16.55 -12.36
C PRO A 76 -8.73 -16.68 -13.32
N VAL A 77 -9.89 -17.00 -12.76
CA VAL A 77 -11.17 -17.06 -13.48
C VAL A 77 -12.06 -15.86 -13.20
N ALA A 78 -11.73 -15.10 -12.16
CA ALA A 78 -12.45 -13.89 -11.76
C ALA A 78 -11.56 -13.01 -10.87
N GLY A 79 -12.04 -11.80 -10.61
CA GLY A 79 -11.49 -10.86 -9.63
C GLY A 79 -12.58 -10.28 -8.74
N SER A 80 -12.26 -9.97 -7.49
CA SER A 80 -13.17 -9.27 -6.57
C SER A 80 -12.47 -8.14 -5.86
N CYS A 81 -13.03 -6.93 -5.98
CA CYS A 81 -12.55 -5.76 -5.28
C CYS A 81 -12.83 -5.86 -3.77
N ARG A 82 -11.82 -5.61 -2.95
CA ARG A 82 -11.94 -5.60 -1.49
C ARG A 82 -12.55 -4.32 -0.92
N GLY A 83 -12.62 -3.25 -1.72
CA GLY A 83 -13.19 -1.96 -1.33
C GLY A 83 -14.68 -1.85 -1.65
N CYS A 84 -15.03 -1.80 -2.95
CA CYS A 84 -16.41 -1.59 -3.39
C CYS A 84 -17.19 -2.89 -3.70
N GLY A 85 -16.55 -4.06 -3.61
CA GLY A 85 -17.18 -5.34 -3.90
C GLY A 85 -17.40 -5.65 -5.39
N SER A 86 -17.03 -4.75 -6.30
CA SER A 86 -17.12 -5.00 -7.75
C SER A 86 -16.42 -6.29 -8.15
N THR A 87 -17.05 -7.02 -9.06
CA THR A 87 -16.56 -8.30 -9.58
C THR A 87 -16.17 -8.18 -11.04
N LEU A 88 -15.11 -8.89 -11.40
CA LEU A 88 -14.66 -9.10 -12.78
C LEU A 88 -14.72 -10.59 -13.08
N SER A 89 -15.37 -11.00 -14.17
CA SER A 89 -15.61 -12.41 -14.55
C SER A 89 -15.67 -12.56 -16.05
#